data_AF-A0A1A7XXL9-F1
#
_entry.id   AF-A0A1A7XXL9-F1
#
_cell.length_a   1.000
_cell.length_b   1.000
_cell.length_c   1.000
_cell.angle_alpha   90.00
_cell.angle_beta   90.00
_cell.angle_gamma   90.00
#
_symmetry.space_group_name_H-M   'P 1'
#
loop_
_entity.id
_entity.type
_entity.pdbx_description
1 polymer ?
#
loop_
_entity_poly.entity_id
_entity_poly.type
_entity_poly.pdbx_seq_one_letter_code
_entity_poly.pdbx_strand_id
1 'polypeptide(L)'
;MLPSVMAVFAILSCTSGETPAVQVTLTDKWLQYVKHVGAGWVQDMLEHITFPDISGDVDILIGHVDYTLSGIRITKCDLPEPVVEFYQQPTGLKTSIVGLSAALVGGWSTRFGLIHDGGSFDMAILSVSLTSVVQLGRDPEG
;
A
#
# COMPACT_ATOMS: atom_id res chain seq x y z
N MET A 1 -49.02 34.82 -7.62
CA MET A 1 -47.76 35.48 -7.20
C MET A 1 -46.80 34.50 -6.52
N LEU A 2 -47.27 33.60 -5.65
CA LEU A 2 -46.44 32.58 -4.97
C LEU A 2 -45.80 31.48 -5.88
N PRO A 3 -46.47 30.98 -6.95
CA PRO A 3 -45.93 29.88 -7.76
C PRO A 3 -44.69 30.27 -8.58
N SER A 4 -44.65 31.51 -9.07
CA SER A 4 -43.54 32.01 -9.88
C SER A 4 -42.26 32.21 -9.08
N VAL A 5 -42.36 32.55 -7.79
CA VAL A 5 -41.19 32.73 -6.90
C VAL A 5 -40.56 31.38 -6.55
N MET A 6 -41.39 30.35 -6.33
CA MET A 6 -40.91 28.98 -6.08
C MET A 6 -40.22 28.37 -7.32
N ALA A 7 -40.75 28.64 -8.52
CA ALA A 7 -40.11 28.23 -9.77
C ALA A 7 -38.73 28.86 -9.95
N VAL A 8 -38.57 30.15 -9.65
CA VAL A 8 -37.27 30.85 -9.73
C VAL A 8 -36.25 30.26 -8.75
N PHE A 9 -36.65 29.98 -7.50
CA PHE A 9 -35.74 29.35 -6.51
C PHE A 9 -35.32 27.92 -6.88
N ALA A 10 -36.23 27.15 -7.52
CA ALA A 10 -35.92 25.80 -8.01
C ALA A 10 -34.92 25.82 -9.19
N ILE A 11 -34.94 26.85 -10.03
CA ILE A 11 -34.01 26.99 -11.16
C ILE A 11 -32.61 27.45 -10.68
N LEU A 12 -32.55 28.28 -9.63
CA LEU A 12 -31.28 28.73 -9.02
C LEU A 12 -30.54 27.63 -8.26
N SER A 13 -31.24 26.60 -7.79
CA SER A 13 -30.65 25.52 -6.98
C SER A 13 -29.88 24.48 -7.80
N CYS A 14 -29.86 24.60 -9.13
CA CYS A 14 -29.30 23.59 -10.05
C CYS A 14 -28.16 24.11 -10.94
N THR A 15 -27.47 25.20 -10.56
CA THR A 15 -26.24 25.58 -11.25
C THR A 15 -25.04 24.89 -10.59
N SER A 16 -24.82 23.62 -10.91
CA SER A 16 -23.49 23.04 -10.76
C SER A 16 -22.58 23.76 -11.73
N GLY A 17 -21.78 24.72 -11.24
CA GLY A 17 -20.83 25.42 -12.08
C GLY A 17 -19.84 24.43 -12.69
N GLU A 18 -19.81 24.33 -14.02
CA GLU A 18 -18.82 23.52 -14.76
C GLU A 18 -17.39 24.05 -14.56
N THR A 19 -17.26 25.32 -14.21
CA THR A 19 -16.00 25.98 -13.86
C THR A 19 -15.81 26.02 -12.34
N PRO A 20 -14.74 25.42 -11.79
CA PRO A 20 -14.51 25.48 -10.36
C PRO A 20 -14.14 26.90 -9.92
N ALA A 21 -14.63 27.32 -8.76
CA ALA A 21 -14.26 28.61 -8.17
C ALA A 21 -12.78 28.68 -7.76
N VAL A 22 -12.19 27.53 -7.42
CA VAL A 22 -10.77 27.38 -7.07
C VAL A 22 -10.21 26.17 -7.81
N GLN A 23 -9.07 26.36 -8.47
CA GLN A 23 -8.34 25.28 -9.14
C GLN A 23 -6.98 25.10 -8.48
N VAL A 24 -6.68 23.86 -8.07
CA VAL A 24 -5.37 23.45 -7.59
C VAL A 24 -4.74 22.55 -8.64
N THR A 25 -3.53 22.92 -9.08
CA THR A 25 -2.78 22.16 -10.08
C THR A 25 -1.54 21.56 -9.42
N LEU A 26 -1.46 20.24 -9.41
CA LEU A 26 -0.25 19.52 -9.02
C LEU A 26 0.78 19.64 -10.15
N THR A 27 2.04 19.88 -9.78
CA THR A 27 3.13 20.11 -10.73
C THR A 27 4.25 19.09 -10.52
N ASP A 28 5.19 19.02 -11.45
CA ASP A 28 6.36 18.17 -11.29
C ASP A 28 7.19 18.53 -10.04
N LYS A 29 7.20 19.81 -9.62
CA LYS A 29 7.85 20.21 -8.36
C LYS A 29 7.19 19.57 -7.14
N TRP A 30 5.87 19.43 -7.16
CA TRP A 30 5.16 18.71 -6.11
C TRP A 30 5.52 17.22 -6.10
N LEU A 31 5.64 16.58 -7.29
CA LEU A 31 6.11 15.19 -7.39
C LEU A 31 7.51 15.02 -6.78
N GLN A 32 8.44 15.94 -7.07
CA GLN A 32 9.80 15.88 -6.52
C GLN A 32 9.80 16.00 -4.99
N TYR A 33 8.96 16.87 -4.43
CA TYR A 33 8.81 16.99 -2.99
C TYR A 33 8.28 15.70 -2.35
N VAL A 34 7.22 15.12 -2.93
CA VAL A 34 6.57 13.91 -2.38
C VAL A 34 7.47 12.68 -2.50
N LYS A 35 8.32 12.56 -3.53
CA LYS A 35 9.31 11.48 -3.63
C LYS A 35 10.20 11.41 -2.40
N HIS A 36 10.76 12.55 -2.01
CA HIS A 36 11.71 12.63 -0.91
C HIS A 36 11.04 12.38 0.45
N VAL A 37 9.90 13.04 0.70
CA VAL A 37 9.19 12.92 1.99
C VAL A 37 8.47 11.57 2.11
N GLY A 38 7.91 11.07 1.02
CA GLY A 38 7.13 9.84 0.98
C GLY A 38 7.96 8.58 1.23
N ALA A 39 9.21 8.55 0.76
CA ALA A 39 10.09 7.40 0.99
C ALA A 39 10.33 7.15 2.48
N GLY A 40 10.67 8.19 3.25
CA GLY A 40 10.87 8.08 4.69
C GLY A 40 9.59 7.64 5.42
N TRP A 41 8.44 8.15 5.01
CA TRP A 41 7.15 7.76 5.59
C TRP A 41 6.79 6.29 5.31
N VAL A 42 7.03 5.80 4.09
CA VAL A 42 6.79 4.38 3.74
C VAL A 42 7.74 3.47 4.51
N GLN A 43 9.00 3.86 4.66
CA GLN A 43 9.98 3.08 5.42
C GLN A 43 9.55 2.93 6.88
N ASP A 44 9.13 4.02 7.53
CA ASP A 44 8.60 4.00 8.89
C ASP A 44 7.35 3.10 8.99
N MET A 45 6.42 3.20 8.04
CA MET A 45 5.23 2.35 8.03
C MET A 45 5.60 0.85 7.90
N LEU A 46 6.55 0.50 7.03
CA LEU A 46 6.99 -0.89 6.83
C LEU A 46 7.63 -1.48 8.09
N GLU A 47 8.37 -0.69 8.88
CA GLU A 47 8.96 -1.15 10.14
C GLU A 47 7.91 -1.51 11.20
N HIS A 48 6.70 -0.95 11.09
CA HIS A 48 5.59 -1.22 12.01
C HIS A 48 4.63 -2.33 11.52
N ILE A 49 4.85 -2.91 10.34
CA ILE A 49 4.02 -4.00 9.83
C ILE A 49 4.33 -5.30 10.57
N THR A 50 3.30 -5.90 11.15
CA THR A 50 3.31 -7.30 11.60
C THR A 50 2.68 -8.19 10.55
N PHE A 51 3.37 -9.24 10.14
CA PHE A 51 2.80 -10.23 9.22
C PHE A 51 1.95 -11.25 9.98
N PRO A 52 0.89 -11.78 9.36
CA PRO A 52 0.12 -12.87 9.96
C PRO A 52 0.96 -14.14 10.05
N ASP A 53 0.59 -15.02 10.99
CA ASP A 53 1.18 -16.35 11.08
C ASP A 53 0.86 -17.17 9.81
N ILE A 54 1.85 -17.88 9.31
CA ILE A 54 1.75 -18.70 8.09
C ILE A 54 1.85 -20.16 8.51
N SER A 55 0.79 -20.94 8.32
CA SER A 55 0.77 -22.36 8.65
C SER A 55 0.40 -23.22 7.44
N GLY A 56 0.88 -24.45 7.44
CA GLY A 56 0.54 -25.45 6.42
C GLY A 56 1.15 -26.81 6.76
N ASP A 57 1.08 -27.73 5.81
CA ASP A 57 1.71 -29.04 5.93
C ASP A 57 2.52 -29.38 4.67
N VAL A 58 3.51 -30.24 4.82
CA VAL A 58 4.33 -30.76 3.71
C VAL A 58 4.44 -32.28 3.83
N ASP A 59 4.10 -33.01 2.78
CA ASP A 59 4.36 -34.44 2.67
C ASP A 59 5.84 -34.68 2.32
N ILE A 60 6.53 -35.43 3.18
CA ILE A 60 7.94 -35.81 3.03
C ILE A 60 8.11 -37.29 2.67
N LEU A 61 7.10 -37.91 2.03
CA LEU A 61 7.00 -39.33 1.62
C LEU A 61 6.84 -40.33 2.78
N ILE A 62 7.41 -40.02 3.93
CA ILE A 62 7.31 -40.82 5.16
C ILE A 62 6.22 -40.31 6.12
N GLY A 63 5.47 -39.29 5.72
CA GLY A 63 4.39 -38.66 6.47
C GLY A 63 4.32 -37.15 6.25
N HIS A 64 3.41 -36.49 6.95
CA HIS A 64 3.20 -35.04 6.86
C HIS A 64 3.90 -34.30 8.00
N VAL A 65 4.57 -33.20 7.67
CA VAL A 65 5.13 -32.24 8.63
C VAL A 65 4.23 -31.02 8.64
N ASP A 66 3.51 -30.80 9.75
CA ASP A 66 2.80 -29.53 9.97
C ASP A 66 3.84 -28.46 10.34
N TYR A 67 3.69 -27.25 9.82
CA TYR A 67 4.57 -26.12 10.14
C TYR A 67 3.77 -24.85 10.42
N THR A 68 4.36 -23.98 11.24
CA THR A 68 3.90 -22.62 11.48
C THR A 68 5.10 -21.68 11.51
N LEU A 69 5.04 -20.60 10.74
CA LEU A 69 5.90 -19.43 10.87
C LEU A 69 5.12 -18.34 11.60
N SER A 70 5.72 -17.75 12.62
CA SER A 70 5.03 -16.81 13.50
C SER A 70 5.90 -15.63 13.91
N GLY A 71 5.26 -14.56 14.37
CA GLY A 71 5.96 -13.38 14.91
C GLY A 71 6.89 -12.71 13.90
N ILE A 72 6.55 -12.81 12.62
CA ILE A 72 7.35 -12.31 11.52
C ILE A 72 7.29 -10.78 11.51
N ARG A 73 8.45 -10.12 11.55
CA ARG A 73 8.56 -8.65 11.51
C ARG A 73 9.76 -8.20 10.69
N ILE A 74 9.65 -7.02 10.10
CA ILE A 74 10.78 -6.33 9.45
C ILE A 74 11.70 -5.75 10.52
N THR A 75 13.00 -6.02 10.40
CA THR A 75 14.03 -5.45 11.28
C THR A 75 14.86 -4.39 10.58
N LYS A 76 14.87 -4.41 9.25
CA LYS A 76 15.52 -3.41 8.42
C LYS A 76 14.84 -3.35 7.06
N CYS A 77 14.59 -2.16 6.55
CA CYS A 77 14.16 -1.95 5.19
C CYS A 77 15.12 -0.97 4.52
N ASP A 78 15.58 -1.33 3.32
CA ASP A 78 16.30 -0.43 2.42
C ASP A 78 15.36 -0.08 1.26
N LEU A 79 14.89 1.16 1.26
CA LEU A 79 13.95 1.70 0.30
C LEU A 79 14.67 2.75 -0.57
N PRO A 80 15.08 2.39 -1.80
CA PRO A 80 15.63 3.34 -2.74
C PRO A 80 14.64 4.46 -3.08
N GLU A 81 15.14 5.60 -3.51
CA GLU A 81 14.29 6.73 -3.90
C GLU A 81 13.31 6.31 -5.01
N PRO A 82 11.99 6.51 -4.81
CA PRO A 82 10.98 6.08 -5.77
C PRO A 82 10.91 7.02 -6.98
N VAL A 83 10.58 6.45 -8.14
CA VAL A 83 10.13 7.22 -9.31
C VAL A 83 8.62 7.41 -9.21
N VAL A 84 8.19 8.67 -9.06
CA VAL A 84 6.77 9.06 -9.04
C VAL A 84 6.46 9.95 -10.23
N GLU A 85 5.40 9.62 -10.96
CA GLU A 85 4.98 10.28 -12.20
C GLU A 85 3.45 10.39 -12.29
N PHE A 86 2.96 11.42 -12.98
CA PHE A 86 1.55 11.48 -13.36
C PHE A 86 1.23 10.34 -14.34
N TYR A 87 0.09 9.70 -14.12
CA TYR A 87 -0.39 8.58 -14.94
C TYR A 87 -1.75 8.92 -15.54
N GLN A 88 -1.97 8.55 -16.81
CA GLN A 88 -3.13 8.99 -17.58
C GLN A 88 -4.25 7.94 -17.68
N GLN A 89 -3.97 6.66 -17.42
CA GLN A 89 -4.93 5.56 -17.62
C GLN A 89 -4.80 4.45 -16.56
N PRO A 90 -5.42 4.58 -15.38
CA PRO A 90 -6.33 5.67 -15.00
C PRO A 90 -5.59 6.96 -14.63
N THR A 91 -6.29 8.09 -14.69
CA THR A 91 -5.79 9.39 -14.20
C THR A 91 -5.35 9.24 -12.75
N GLY A 92 -4.07 9.49 -12.46
CA GLY A 92 -3.51 9.18 -11.16
C GLY A 92 -2.01 9.40 -11.04
N LEU A 93 -1.42 8.66 -10.11
CA LEU A 93 0.01 8.66 -9.84
C LEU A 93 0.55 7.25 -9.97
N LYS A 94 1.60 7.10 -10.77
CA LYS A 94 2.38 5.86 -10.84
C LYS A 94 3.63 6.04 -9.98
N THR A 95 3.87 5.06 -9.11
CA THR A 95 5.08 4.97 -8.30
C THR A 95 5.80 3.67 -8.63
N SER A 96 7.11 3.76 -8.90
CA SER A 96 7.96 2.61 -9.16
C SER A 96 9.22 2.67 -8.30
N ILE A 97 9.57 1.54 -7.69
CA ILE A 97 10.77 1.35 -6.88
C ILE A 97 11.49 0.12 -7.41
N VAL A 98 12.80 0.21 -7.57
CA VAL A 98 13.65 -0.90 -8.00
C VAL A 98 14.74 -1.10 -6.97
N GLY A 99 14.95 -2.35 -6.54
CA GLY A 99 16.03 -2.69 -5.61
C GLY A 99 15.65 -2.60 -4.13
N LEU A 100 14.35 -2.57 -3.79
CA LEU A 100 13.90 -2.66 -2.40
C LEU A 100 14.44 -3.95 -1.78
N SER A 101 15.04 -3.83 -0.60
CA SER A 101 15.48 -4.98 0.18
C SER A 101 15.01 -4.87 1.63
N ALA A 102 14.72 -6.00 2.26
CA ALA A 102 14.27 -6.04 3.65
C ALA A 102 14.86 -7.23 4.39
N ALA A 103 15.20 -7.02 5.65
CA ALA A 103 15.55 -8.08 6.59
C ALA A 103 14.35 -8.34 7.51
N LEU A 104 14.07 -9.62 7.74
CA LEU A 104 12.97 -10.14 8.52
C LEU A 104 13.51 -11.10 9.57
N VAL A 105 12.83 -11.15 10.70
CA VAL A 105 13.01 -12.20 11.70
C VAL A 105 11.67 -12.81 12.05
N GLY A 106 11.68 -14.06 12.50
CA GLY A 106 10.47 -14.72 12.98
C GLY A 106 10.79 -15.99 13.74
N GLY A 107 9.73 -16.65 14.22
CA GLY A 107 9.77 -17.98 14.79
C GLY A 107 9.27 -19.03 13.80
N TRP A 108 9.72 -20.27 13.97
CA TRP A 108 9.16 -21.43 13.29
C TRP A 108 8.88 -22.55 14.29
N SER A 109 7.86 -23.34 14.03
CA SER A 109 7.58 -24.58 14.74
C SER A 109 7.12 -25.66 13.76
N THR A 110 7.54 -26.90 13.98
CA THR A 110 7.09 -28.05 13.19
C THR A 110 6.57 -29.18 14.07
N ARG A 111 5.73 -30.02 13.46
CA ARG A 111 5.20 -31.22 14.10
C ARG A 111 5.19 -32.39 13.11
N PHE A 112 5.77 -33.50 13.53
CA PHE A 112 5.75 -34.77 12.79
C PHE A 112 5.37 -35.91 13.74
N GLY A 113 4.10 -36.30 13.72
CA GLY A 113 3.54 -37.26 14.67
C GLY A 113 3.63 -36.78 16.12
N LEU A 114 4.51 -37.40 16.93
CA LEU A 114 4.76 -37.03 18.33
C LEU A 114 5.97 -36.10 18.51
N ILE A 115 6.76 -35.89 17.45
CA ILE A 115 7.95 -35.05 17.49
C ILE A 115 7.54 -33.61 17.21
N HIS A 116 8.00 -32.69 18.05
CA HIS A 116 7.80 -31.26 17.92
C HIS A 116 9.17 -30.59 17.92
N ASP A 117 9.38 -29.63 17.03
CA ASP A 117 10.60 -28.85 16.95
C ASP A 117 10.28 -27.38 16.69
N GLY A 118 11.23 -26.49 16.94
CA GLY A 118 11.04 -25.07 16.74
C GLY A 118 12.27 -24.23 16.99
N GLY A 119 12.21 -22.99 16.53
CA GLY A 119 13.31 -22.04 16.68
C GLY A 119 12.99 -20.67 16.11
N SER A 120 14.04 -19.90 15.86
CA SER A 120 13.98 -18.62 15.16
C SER A 120 14.57 -18.73 13.77
N PHE A 121 14.20 -17.79 12.90
CA PHE A 121 14.83 -17.62 11.60
C PHE A 121 15.13 -16.15 11.32
N ASP A 122 16.17 -15.94 10.51
CA ASP A 122 16.50 -14.68 9.87
C ASP A 122 16.31 -14.86 8.36
N MET A 123 15.67 -13.89 7.71
CA MET A 123 15.39 -13.92 6.28
C MET A 123 15.73 -12.57 5.64
N ALA A 124 16.31 -12.60 4.45
CA ALA A 124 16.52 -11.43 3.62
C ALA A 124 15.70 -11.53 2.33
N ILE A 125 14.91 -10.51 2.05
CA ILE A 125 14.26 -10.30 0.77
C ILE A 125 15.11 -9.27 0.02
N LEU A 126 15.57 -9.62 -1.18
CA LEU A 126 16.52 -8.82 -1.93
C LEU A 126 15.96 -8.42 -3.29
N SER A 127 16.29 -7.21 -3.72
CA SER A 127 16.08 -6.73 -5.09
C SER A 127 14.63 -6.80 -5.58
N VAL A 128 13.69 -6.46 -4.69
CA VAL A 128 12.26 -6.37 -5.06
C VAL A 128 12.04 -5.13 -5.91
N SER A 129 11.24 -5.29 -6.96
CA SER A 129 10.73 -4.18 -7.76
C SER A 129 9.24 -4.04 -7.48
N LEU A 130 8.82 -2.84 -7.09
CA LEU A 130 7.42 -2.50 -6.82
C LEU A 130 6.94 -1.49 -7.85
N THR A 131 5.73 -1.67 -8.32
CA THR A 131 5.02 -0.64 -9.09
C THR A 131 3.60 -0.57 -8.57
N SER A 132 3.18 0.64 -8.25
CA SER A 132 1.83 0.95 -7.79
C SER A 132 1.25 2.06 -8.65
N VAL A 133 -0.05 1.95 -8.95
CA VAL A 133 -0.83 2.99 -9.60
C VAL A 133 -1.96 3.38 -8.68
N VAL A 134 -1.93 4.62 -8.21
CA VAL A 134 -3.00 5.21 -7.39
C VAL A 134 -3.86 6.05 -8.31
N GLN A 135 -5.10 5.60 -8.54
CA GLN A 135 -6.09 6.36 -9.30
C GLN A 135 -6.60 7.53 -8.47
N LEU A 136 -6.63 8.71 -9.09
CA LEU A 136 -7.31 9.87 -8.52
C LEU A 136 -8.79 9.81 -8.92
N GLY A 137 -9.65 9.98 -7.92
CA GLY A 137 -11.09 9.99 -8.07
C GLY A 137 -11.70 11.12 -7.26
N ARG A 138 -13.02 11.24 -7.36
CA ARG A 138 -13.82 12.15 -6.56
C ARG A 138 -14.91 11.34 -5.88
N ASP A 139 -15.06 11.54 -4.58
CA ASP A 139 -16.16 10.94 -3.82
C ASP A 139 -17.49 11.63 -4.20
N PRO A 140 -18.64 10.93 -4.19
CA PRO A 140 -19.95 11.55 -4.38
C PRO A 140 -20.21 12.79 -3.50
N GLU A 141 -19.66 12.83 -2.29
CA GLU A 141 -19.84 13.95 -1.35
C GLU A 141 -18.89 15.14 -1.63
N GLY A 142 -17.93 14.97 -2.56
CA GLY A 142 -16.94 15.98 -2.92
C GLY A 142 -15.57 15.68 -2.35
#